data_AF-A0A0B1SSW6-F1
#
_entry.id   AF-A0A0B1SSW6-F1
#
_cell.length_a   1.000
_cell.length_b   1.000
_cell.length_c   1.000
_cell.angle_alpha   90.00
_cell.angle_beta   90.00
_cell.angle_gamma   90.00
#
_symmetry.space_group_name_H-M   'P 1'
#
loop_
_entity.id
_entity.type
_entity.pdbx_description
1 polymer ?
#
loop_
_entity_poly.entity_id
_entity_poly.type
_entity_poly.pdbx_seq_one_letter_code
_entity_poly.pdbx_strand_id
1 'polypeptide(L)'
;MGCCPALTQTLTSSEFPDGIMTFVYDNDTCRTTVVATCSQTDPAFDLYAAIVANGQYFLDYGPNNISFPGTCNGATQTWQMGTPPLTITTLECRLTNPPSG
;
A
#
# COMPACT_ATOMS: atom_id res chain seq x y z
N MET A 1 -3.15 -16.31 19.17
CA MET A 1 -3.79 -16.12 17.85
C MET A 1 -3.09 -14.96 17.18
N GLY A 2 -2.57 -15.17 15.97
CA GLY A 2 -1.66 -14.27 15.28
C GLY A 2 -2.34 -13.39 14.24
N CYS A 3 -3.37 -12.65 14.64
CA CYS A 3 -4.09 -11.73 13.76
C CYS A 3 -3.42 -10.35 13.80
N CYS A 4 -3.49 -9.61 12.69
CA CYS A 4 -2.94 -8.27 12.60
C CYS A 4 -4.02 -7.17 12.71
N PRO A 5 -3.65 -5.95 13.17
CA PRO A 5 -4.56 -4.81 13.17
C PRO A 5 -4.89 -4.37 11.73
N ALA A 6 -5.92 -3.54 11.57
CA ALA A 6 -6.17 -2.91 10.27
C ALA A 6 -5.02 -1.96 9.91
N LEU A 7 -4.56 -2.03 8.65
CA LEU A 7 -3.65 -1.07 8.07
C LEU A 7 -4.36 0.28 7.86
N THR A 8 -3.55 1.33 7.91
CA THR A 8 -3.97 2.69 7.61
C THR A 8 -2.99 3.29 6.62
N GLN A 9 -3.50 4.18 5.76
CA GLN A 9 -2.66 4.97 4.89
C GLN A 9 -1.97 6.06 5.70
N THR A 10 -0.69 6.25 5.44
CA THR A 10 0.08 7.41 5.86
C THR A 10 0.08 8.40 4.71
N LEU A 11 -0.37 9.63 4.97
CA LEU A 11 -0.34 10.72 4.01
C LEU A 11 1.07 11.28 3.90
N THR A 12 1.49 11.63 2.69
CA THR A 12 2.81 12.17 2.40
C THR A 12 2.72 13.65 2.08
N SER A 13 3.80 14.39 2.33
CA SER A 13 3.93 15.78 1.92
C SER A 13 4.55 15.88 0.52
N SER A 14 4.10 15.07 -0.44
CA SER A 14 4.63 15.11 -1.81
C SER A 14 4.06 16.27 -2.63
N GLU A 15 4.71 16.58 -3.76
CA GLU A 15 4.26 17.61 -4.70
C GLU A 15 2.92 17.26 -5.37
N PHE A 16 2.61 15.97 -5.48
CA PHE A 16 1.29 15.47 -5.88
C PHE A 16 0.46 15.08 -4.65
N PRO A 17 -0.88 15.25 -4.70
CA PRO A 17 -1.75 14.71 -3.67
C PRO A 17 -1.58 13.19 -3.58
N ASP A 18 -1.67 12.63 -2.37
CA ASP A 18 -1.71 11.19 -2.20
C ASP A 18 -2.94 10.60 -2.91
N GLY A 19 -2.79 9.39 -3.44
CA GLY A 19 -3.92 8.62 -3.93
C GLY A 19 -4.76 8.09 -2.78
N ILE A 20 -5.84 7.39 -3.14
CA ILE A 20 -6.70 6.71 -2.18
C ILE A 20 -6.18 5.29 -2.01
N MET A 21 -5.82 4.93 -0.78
CA MET A 21 -5.47 3.57 -0.42
C MET A 21 -6.67 2.84 0.18
N THR A 22 -6.93 1.64 -0.31
CA THR A 22 -7.95 0.73 0.21
C THR A 22 -7.31 -0.59 0.65
N PHE A 23 -7.88 -1.21 1.69
CA PHE A 23 -7.37 -2.46 2.25
C PHE A 23 -8.50 -3.48 2.31
N VAL A 24 -8.32 -4.59 1.58
CA VAL A 24 -9.26 -5.71 1.60
C VAL A 24 -8.62 -6.85 2.38
N TYR A 25 -9.27 -7.27 3.47
CA TYR A 25 -8.79 -8.36 4.32
C TYR A 25 -9.51 -9.67 3.99
N ASP A 26 -8.86 -10.80 4.30
CA ASP A 26 -9.50 -12.12 4.25
C ASP A 26 -10.61 -12.30 5.29
N ASN A 27 -10.47 -11.66 6.45
CA ASN A 27 -11.40 -11.78 7.55
C ASN A 27 -11.39 -10.52 8.43
N ASP A 28 -12.58 -9.95 8.70
CA ASP A 28 -12.71 -8.72 9.47
C ASP A 28 -12.39 -8.86 10.97
N THR A 29 -12.46 -10.09 11.49
CA THR A 29 -12.23 -10.41 12.92
C THR A 29 -10.78 -10.86 13.17
N CYS A 30 -10.23 -11.72 12.31
CA CYS A 30 -8.85 -12.18 12.39
C CYS A 30 -8.15 -12.07 11.03
N ARG A 31 -7.57 -10.90 10.76
CA ARG A 31 -6.89 -10.58 9.51
C ARG A 31 -5.57 -11.34 9.40
N THR A 32 -5.43 -12.19 8.39
CA THR A 32 -4.20 -12.94 8.11
C THR A 32 -3.57 -12.56 6.78
N THR A 33 -4.37 -12.08 5.83
CA THR A 33 -3.90 -11.53 4.57
C THR A 33 -4.63 -10.22 4.27
N VAL A 34 -3.98 -9.37 3.48
CA VAL A 34 -4.53 -8.10 3.05
C VAL A 34 -4.11 -7.85 1.60
N VAL A 35 -5.00 -7.25 0.82
CA VAL A 35 -4.64 -6.65 -0.46
C VAL A 35 -4.75 -5.14 -0.27
N ALA A 36 -3.61 -4.46 -0.39
CA ALA A 36 -3.54 -3.02 -0.36
C ALA A 36 -3.62 -2.50 -1.79
N THR A 37 -4.64 -1.70 -2.10
CA THR A 37 -4.80 -1.09 -3.42
C THR A 37 -4.59 0.41 -3.30
N CYS A 38 -3.72 0.97 -4.12
CA CYS A 38 -3.50 2.39 -4.25
C CYS A 38 -4.10 2.84 -5.59
N SER A 39 -5.04 3.78 -5.54
CA SER A 39 -5.74 4.30 -6.71
C SER A 39 -5.56 5.81 -6.79
N GLN A 40 -5.36 6.33 -8.00
CA GLN A 40 -5.40 7.78 -8.22
C GLN A 40 -6.78 8.35 -7.89
N THR A 41 -6.81 9.59 -7.42
CA THR A 41 -8.05 10.31 -7.10
C THR A 41 -8.75 10.87 -8.33
N ASP A 42 -7.99 11.19 -9.38
CA ASP A 42 -8.52 11.81 -10.59
C ASP A 42 -7.97 11.10 -11.85
N PRO A 43 -8.82 10.37 -12.59
CA PRO A 43 -8.42 9.66 -13.79
C PRO A 43 -8.16 10.54 -15.00
N ALA A 44 -8.43 11.85 -14.94
CA ALA A 44 -8.15 12.75 -16.05
C ALA A 44 -6.65 13.07 -16.22
N PHE A 45 -5.82 12.76 -15.21
CA PHE A 45 -4.40 13.13 -15.19
C PHE A 45 -3.44 11.99 -15.55
N ASP A 46 -3.94 10.79 -15.89
CA ASP A 46 -3.15 9.60 -16.25
C ASP A 46 -1.93 9.39 -15.33
N LEU A 47 -2.12 9.55 -14.01
CA LEU A 47 -1.05 9.48 -13.03
C LEU A 47 -0.69 8.02 -12.74
N TYR A 48 0.57 7.83 -12.36
CA TYR A 48 1.05 6.57 -11.84
C TYR A 48 0.84 6.55 -10.33
N ALA A 49 0.25 5.47 -9.85
CA ALA A 49 0.05 5.17 -8.45
C ALA A 49 1.20 4.25 -7.97
N ALA A 50 1.81 4.59 -6.85
CA ALA A 50 2.87 3.81 -6.24
C ALA A 50 2.53 3.47 -4.79
N ILE A 51 2.69 2.21 -4.42
CA ILE A 51 2.60 1.76 -3.04
C ILE A 51 4.00 1.79 -2.43
N VAL A 52 4.20 2.68 -1.46
CA VAL A 52 5.48 2.84 -0.77
C VAL A 52 5.32 2.41 0.69
N ALA A 53 6.14 1.46 1.12
CA ALA A 53 6.23 1.02 2.49
C ALA A 53 7.38 1.72 3.23
N ASN A 54 7.14 2.07 4.50
CA ASN A 54 8.12 2.68 5.42
C ASN A 54 8.81 3.92 4.83
N GLY A 55 8.10 4.70 4.00
CA GLY A 55 8.58 5.93 3.37
C GLY A 55 9.64 5.78 2.27
N GLN A 56 10.13 4.57 2.01
CA GLN A 56 11.31 4.37 1.14
C GLN A 56 11.22 3.13 0.22
N TYR A 57 10.44 2.11 0.58
CA TYR A 57 10.41 0.85 -0.16
C TYR A 57 9.22 0.82 -1.11
N PHE A 58 9.48 0.89 -2.42
CA PHE A 58 8.44 0.71 -3.42
C PHE A 58 8.05 -0.77 -3.50
N LEU A 59 6.82 -1.10 -3.13
CA LEU A 59 6.27 -2.44 -3.25
C LEU A 59 5.81 -2.69 -4.70
N ASP A 60 5.11 -1.72 -5.26
CA ASP A 60 4.64 -1.75 -6.64
C ASP A 60 4.33 -0.33 -7.14
N TYR A 61 4.33 -0.14 -8.46
CA TYR A 61 3.95 1.10 -9.11
C TYR A 61 3.38 0.85 -10.51
N GLY A 62 2.36 1.61 -10.89
CA GLY A 62 1.73 1.44 -12.20
C GLY A 62 0.69 2.51 -12.52
N PRO A 63 0.13 2.49 -13.74
CA PRO A 63 -0.85 3.47 -14.16
C PRO A 63 -2.20 3.26 -13.45
N ASN A 64 -2.87 4.35 -13.09
CA ASN A 64 -4.21 4.43 -12.50
C ASN A 64 -4.35 3.81 -11.10
N ASN A 65 -4.17 2.50 -10.98
CA ASN A 65 -4.33 1.76 -9.74
C ASN A 65 -3.40 0.56 -9.69
N ILE A 66 -2.83 0.31 -8.52
CA ILE A 66 -1.94 -0.82 -8.28
C ILE A 66 -2.35 -1.52 -6.99
N SER A 67 -2.18 -2.83 -6.94
CA SER A 67 -2.56 -3.65 -5.78
C SER A 67 -1.42 -4.54 -5.38
N PHE A 68 -1.12 -4.58 -4.08
CA PHE A 68 -0.05 -5.38 -3.55
C PHE A 68 -0.53 -6.24 -2.36
N PRO A 69 -0.24 -7.56 -2.36
CA PRO A 69 -0.63 -8.44 -1.27
C PRO A 69 0.30 -8.32 -0.06
N GLY A 70 -0.26 -8.50 1.13
CA GLY A 70 0.45 -8.59 2.39
C GLY A 70 -0.03 -9.74 3.25
N THR A 71 0.87 -10.25 4.09
CA THR A 71 0.63 -11.35 5.00
C THR A 71 0.90 -10.90 6.43
N CYS A 72 0.03 -11.29 7.36
CA CYS A 72 0.24 -11.03 8.77
C CYS A 72 1.29 -11.98 9.33
N ASN A 73 2.32 -11.43 9.97
CA ASN A 73 3.19 -12.22 10.83
C ASN A 73 2.50 -12.45 12.17
N GLY A 74 1.96 -13.65 12.36
CA GLY A 74 1.21 -14.00 13.56
C GLY A 74 2.02 -14.04 14.85
N ALA A 75 3.36 -14.10 14.79
CA ALA A 75 4.21 -14.10 15.97
C ALA A 75 4.43 -12.67 16.53
N THR A 76 4.53 -11.69 15.64
CA THR A 76 4.78 -10.27 15.98
C THR A 76 3.54 -9.38 15.82
N GLN A 77 2.46 -9.92 15.24
CA GLN A 77 1.23 -9.19 14.87
C GLN A 77 1.49 -7.98 13.95
N THR A 78 2.49 -8.12 13.07
CA THR A 78 2.88 -7.07 12.11
C THR A 78 2.65 -7.53 10.69
N TRP A 79 2.24 -6.61 9.82
CA TRP A 79 2.10 -6.89 8.40
C TRP A 79 3.46 -7.03 7.72
N GLN A 80 3.56 -7.98 6.80
CA GLN A 80 4.72 -8.20 5.95
C GLN A 80 4.32 -8.16 4.48
N MET A 81 5.05 -7.41 3.67
CA MET A 81 4.83 -7.29 2.23
C MET A 81 6.17 -7.34 1.50
N GLY A 82 6.16 -7.80 0.25
CA GLY A 82 7.35 -7.85 -0.60
C GLY A 82 8.13 -9.15 -0.50
N THR A 83 9.10 -9.29 -1.39
CA THR A 83 10.06 -10.40 -1.41
C THR A 83 11.46 -9.81 -1.56
N PRO A 84 12.31 -9.83 -0.52
CA PRO A 84 12.12 -10.42 0.82
C PRO A 84 11.02 -9.72 1.65
N PRO A 85 10.42 -10.40 2.65
CA PRO A 85 9.31 -9.85 3.43
C PRO A 85 9.76 -8.66 4.28
N LEU A 86 9.23 -7.50 3.96
CA LEU A 86 9.45 -6.25 4.69
C LEU A 86 8.35 -6.08 5.74
N THR A 87 8.74 -5.78 6.98
CA THR A 87 7.76 -5.44 8.03
C THR A 87 7.23 -4.03 7.82
N ILE A 88 5.91 -3.90 7.79
CA ILE A 88 5.22 -2.67 7.45
C ILE A 88 4.94 -1.85 8.71
N THR A 89 5.42 -0.61 8.69
CA THR A 89 5.19 0.43 9.71
C THR A 89 4.32 1.54 9.15
N THR A 90 4.63 2.00 7.93
CA THR A 90 3.80 2.96 7.17
C THR A 90 3.53 2.44 5.78
N LEU A 91 2.37 2.79 5.23
CA LEU A 91 2.00 2.55 3.84
C LEU A 91 1.47 3.83 3.23
N GLU A 92 2.05 4.19 2.10
CA GLU A 92 1.80 5.45 1.42
C GLU A 92 1.37 5.15 -0.01
N CYS A 93 0.40 5.91 -0.49
CA CYS A 93 -0.09 5.84 -1.86
C CYS A 93 0.36 7.11 -2.57
N ARG A 94 1.56 7.06 -3.16
CA ARG A 94 2.18 8.23 -3.81
C ARG A 94 1.74 8.29 -5.27
N LEU A 95 1.24 9.44 -5.70
CA LEU A 95 0.97 9.71 -7.10
C LEU A 95 2.19 10.39 -7.74
N THR A 96 2.49 10.02 -8.98
CA THR A 96 3.58 10.62 -9.75
C THR A 96 3.19 10.68 -11.22
N ASN A 97 3.79 11.61 -11.96
CA ASN A 97 3.70 11.60 -13.41
C ASN A 97 4.28 10.29 -13.96
N PRO A 98 3.77 9.80 -15.11
CA PRO A 98 4.42 8.73 -15.86
C PRO A 98 5.88 9.10 -16.14
N PRO A 99 6.81 8.13 -16.16
CA PRO A 99 8.16 8.39 -16.63
C PRO A 99 8.08 8.94 -18.05
N SER A 100 8.55 10.18 -18.24
CA SER A 100 8.67 10.79 -19.56
C SER A 100 9.68 9.97 -20.36
N GLY A 101 9.19 9.15 -21.28
CA GLY A 101 10.00 8.47 -22.29
C GLY A 101 10.59 9.43 -23.31
#